data_AF-A0A3Q9FT99-F1
#
_entry.id   AF-A0A3Q9FT99-F1
#
_cell.length_a   1.000
_cell.length_b   1.000
_cell.length_c   1.000
_cell.angle_alpha   90.00
_cell.angle_beta   90.00
_cell.angle_gamma   90.00
#
_symmetry.space_group_name_H-M   'P 1'
#
loop_
_entity.id
_entity.type
_entity.pdbx_description
1 polymer ?
#
loop_
_entity_poly.entity_id
_entity_poly.type
_entity_poly.pdbx_seq_one_letter_code
_entity_poly.pdbx_strand_id
1 'polypeptide(L)'
;MKNFITILIIGLIGVTSLIFSEVQYPPEILKILSEKLTPIQIKLLILINPTILIIMSTIVGTLTLGKTELVIFKTKKDLLENLKLNIILGVLLGVFIVIFSLIYQKINPNEFEILSNKTSIHIITKLLYGGISEEIIFRFGVMTFISFLILKIKDKNSTFIYVISILTSSVLFSLSHLPILFQAVSTPSISSIIYIILGNFIPGCVYGFLFWKQSLINSIITHIITHISSIILLATLSLLS
;
A
#
# COMPACT_ATOMS: atom_id res chain seq x y z
N MET A 1 25.10 -0.89 1.98
CA MET A 1 24.76 -2.20 1.37
C MET A 1 23.89 -3.09 2.25
N LYS A 2 24.18 -3.28 3.55
CA LYS A 2 23.37 -4.16 4.43
C LYS A 2 21.86 -3.84 4.40
N ASN A 3 21.49 -2.57 4.60
CA ASN A 3 20.08 -2.15 4.58
C ASN A 3 19.40 -2.32 3.21
N PHE A 4 20.15 -2.13 2.11
CA PHE A 4 19.64 -2.35 0.75
C PHE A 4 19.19 -3.81 0.56
N ILE A 5 20.06 -4.76 0.91
CA ILE A 5 19.77 -6.20 0.76
C ILE A 5 18.57 -6.58 1.62
N THR A 6 18.51 -6.11 2.87
CA THR A 6 17.39 -6.39 3.78
C THR A 6 16.06 -5.86 3.23
N ILE A 7 16.01 -4.60 2.79
CA ILE A 7 14.79 -4.01 2.22
C ILE A 7 14.37 -4.74 0.94
N LEU A 8 15.33 -5.07 0.06
CA LEU A 8 15.04 -5.79 -1.17
C LEU A 8 14.43 -7.16 -0.87
N ILE A 9 15.05 -7.96 0.00
CA ILE A 9 14.57 -9.30 0.34
C ILE A 9 13.17 -9.24 0.96
N ILE A 10 12.97 -8.37 1.96
CA ILE A 10 11.68 -8.24 2.63
C ILE A 10 10.60 -7.78 1.66
N GLY A 11 10.91 -6.82 0.78
CA GLY A 11 10.02 -6.38 -0.27
C GLY A 11 9.64 -7.49 -1.24
N LEU A 12 10.59 -8.31 -1.67
CA LEU A 12 10.36 -9.45 -2.56
C LEU A 12 9.55 -10.56 -1.88
N ILE A 13 9.75 -10.81 -0.58
CA ILE A 13 8.90 -11.73 0.21
C ILE A 13 7.45 -11.24 0.14
N GLY A 14 7.21 -9.95 0.32
CA GLY A 14 5.89 -9.36 0.14
C GLY A 14 5.34 -9.57 -1.27
N VAL A 15 6.13 -9.39 -2.32
CA VAL A 15 5.69 -9.67 -3.70
C VAL A 15 5.30 -11.14 -3.90
N THR A 16 6.11 -12.09 -3.41
CA THR A 16 5.78 -13.52 -3.54
C THR A 16 4.48 -13.92 -2.86
N SER A 17 4.02 -13.15 -1.86
CA SER A 17 2.73 -13.41 -1.21
C SER A 17 1.53 -13.26 -2.16
N LEU A 18 1.66 -12.52 -3.27
CA LEU A 18 0.61 -12.37 -4.28
C LEU A 18 0.16 -13.72 -4.89
N ILE A 19 0.99 -14.76 -4.86
CA ILE A 19 0.64 -16.11 -5.35
C ILE A 19 -0.55 -16.72 -4.59
N PHE A 20 -0.74 -16.31 -3.32
CA PHE A 20 -1.86 -16.77 -2.48
C PHE A 20 -3.18 -16.09 -2.80
N SER A 21 -3.16 -14.97 -3.51
CA SER A 21 -4.38 -14.29 -3.97
C SER A 21 -4.81 -14.82 -5.34
N GLU A 22 -6.11 -14.78 -5.62
CA GLU A 22 -6.61 -15.08 -6.95
C GLU A 22 -6.30 -13.93 -7.91
N VAL A 23 -5.77 -14.27 -9.08
CA VAL A 23 -5.42 -13.28 -10.09
C VAL A 23 -6.65 -12.90 -10.89
N GLN A 24 -6.99 -11.61 -10.87
CA GLN A 24 -8.15 -11.09 -11.59
C GLN A 24 -7.70 -10.45 -12.89
N TYR A 25 -7.50 -11.28 -13.90
CA TYR A 25 -7.46 -10.77 -15.25
C TYR A 25 -8.90 -10.68 -15.80
N PRO A 26 -9.19 -9.70 -16.67
CA PRO A 26 -10.41 -9.72 -17.47
C PRO A 26 -10.59 -11.08 -18.16
N PRO A 27 -11.84 -11.63 -18.26
CA PRO A 27 -12.07 -12.96 -18.82
C PRO A 27 -11.49 -13.17 -20.22
N GLU A 28 -11.51 -12.13 -21.04
CA GLU A 28 -10.92 -12.12 -22.39
C GLU A 28 -9.40 -12.35 -22.35
N ILE A 29 -8.70 -11.68 -21.42
CA ILE A 29 -7.26 -11.84 -21.23
C ILE A 29 -6.95 -13.22 -20.68
N LEU A 30 -7.73 -13.72 -19.70
CA LEU A 30 -7.54 -15.06 -19.16
C LEU A 30 -7.62 -16.14 -20.24
N LYS A 31 -8.61 -16.04 -21.13
CA LYS A 31 -8.78 -16.99 -22.23
C LYS A 31 -7.54 -17.04 -23.14
N ILE A 32 -7.04 -15.87 -23.54
CA ILE A 32 -5.83 -15.76 -24.39
C ILE A 32 -4.60 -16.32 -23.66
N LEU A 33 -4.45 -16.02 -22.36
CA LEU A 33 -3.32 -16.51 -21.58
C LEU A 33 -3.38 -18.03 -21.38
N SER A 34 -4.57 -18.59 -21.11
CA SER A 34 -4.75 -20.02 -20.87
C SER A 34 -4.51 -20.89 -22.09
N GLU A 35 -4.61 -20.31 -23.30
CA GLU A 35 -4.26 -21.01 -24.54
C GLU A 35 -2.74 -21.22 -24.69
N LYS A 36 -1.92 -20.39 -24.03
CA LYS A 36 -0.45 -20.38 -24.20
C LYS A 36 0.33 -20.74 -22.95
N LEU A 37 -0.27 -20.58 -21.78
CA LEU A 37 0.40 -20.65 -20.49
C LEU A 37 -0.36 -21.56 -19.52
N THR A 38 0.42 -22.26 -18.70
CA THR A 38 -0.11 -23.02 -17.56
C THR A 38 -0.65 -22.07 -16.48
N PRO A 39 -1.58 -22.53 -15.61
CA PRO A 39 -2.08 -21.73 -14.50
C PRO A 39 -0.98 -21.16 -13.59
N ILE A 40 0.10 -21.92 -13.37
CA ILE A 40 1.24 -21.47 -12.57
C ILE A 40 2.02 -20.36 -13.27
N GLN A 41 2.23 -20.45 -14.59
CA GLN A 41 2.88 -19.39 -15.35
C GLN A 41 2.05 -18.10 -15.33
N ILE A 42 0.73 -18.19 -15.46
CA ILE A 42 -0.18 -17.03 -15.33
C ILE A 42 -0.06 -16.40 -13.94
N LYS A 43 -0.01 -17.20 -12.88
CA LYS A 43 0.24 -16.68 -11.53
C LYS A 43 1.61 -16.03 -11.38
N LEU A 44 2.66 -16.57 -11.98
CA LEU A 44 4.00 -15.96 -11.91
C LEU A 44 4.09 -14.63 -12.66
N LEU A 45 3.28 -14.43 -13.72
CA LEU A 45 3.25 -13.16 -14.46
C LEU A 45 2.87 -11.96 -13.58
N ILE A 46 1.97 -12.14 -12.59
CA ILE A 46 1.55 -11.04 -11.71
C ILE A 46 2.71 -10.49 -10.87
N LEU A 47 3.76 -11.28 -10.67
CA LEU A 47 4.90 -10.91 -9.83
C LEU A 47 5.86 -9.97 -10.55
N ILE A 48 5.89 -9.99 -11.89
CA ILE A 48 6.89 -9.28 -12.69
C ILE A 48 6.88 -7.78 -12.40
N ASN A 49 5.71 -7.14 -12.55
CA ASN A 49 5.55 -5.70 -12.32
C ASN A 49 5.94 -5.29 -10.88
N PRO A 50 5.37 -5.87 -9.81
CA PRO A 50 5.74 -5.51 -8.45
C PRO A 50 7.19 -5.85 -8.10
N THR A 51 7.78 -6.90 -8.66
CA THR A 51 9.22 -7.20 -8.51
C THR A 51 10.08 -6.07 -9.08
N ILE A 52 9.78 -5.61 -10.30
CA ILE A 52 10.50 -4.48 -10.92
C ILE A 52 10.36 -3.22 -10.06
N LEU A 53 9.14 -2.91 -9.59
CA LEU A 53 8.89 -1.76 -8.73
C LEU A 53 9.67 -1.84 -7.42
N ILE A 54 9.72 -3.01 -6.76
CA ILE A 54 10.50 -3.20 -5.54
C ILE A 54 12.00 -3.00 -5.79
N ILE A 55 12.54 -3.56 -6.87
CA ILE A 55 13.95 -3.38 -7.23
C ILE A 55 14.25 -1.90 -7.46
N MET A 56 13.45 -1.24 -8.30
CA MET A 56 13.61 0.18 -8.61
C MET A 56 13.49 1.06 -7.37
N SER A 57 12.43 0.89 -6.58
CA SER A 57 12.20 1.67 -5.36
C SER A 57 13.29 1.44 -4.32
N THR A 58 13.82 0.22 -4.21
CA THR A 58 14.90 -0.07 -3.28
C THR A 58 16.22 0.59 -3.71
N ILE A 59 16.53 0.58 -5.02
CA ILE A 59 17.69 1.29 -5.58
C ILE A 59 17.55 2.79 -5.35
N VAL A 60 16.44 3.39 -5.81
CA VAL A 60 16.21 4.83 -5.73
C VAL A 60 16.17 5.31 -4.28
N GLY A 61 15.43 4.62 -3.41
CA GLY A 61 15.36 4.93 -1.99
C GLY A 61 16.74 4.88 -1.34
N THR A 62 17.55 3.85 -1.62
CA THR A 62 18.90 3.74 -1.05
C THR A 62 19.83 4.86 -1.51
N LEU A 63 19.78 5.24 -2.80
CA LEU A 63 20.62 6.30 -3.36
C LEU A 63 20.26 7.70 -2.82
N THR A 64 18.99 7.91 -2.47
CA THR A 64 18.48 9.23 -2.10
C THR A 64 18.29 9.43 -0.59
N LEU A 65 18.13 8.36 0.19
CA LEU A 65 17.83 8.42 1.63
C LEU A 65 18.82 9.31 2.41
N GLY A 66 20.13 9.10 2.20
CA GLY A 66 21.19 9.86 2.88
C GLY A 66 21.27 11.34 2.52
N LYS A 67 20.38 11.83 1.63
CA LYS A 67 20.23 13.24 1.28
C LYS A 67 19.00 13.87 1.94
N THR A 68 18.23 13.10 2.71
CA THR A 68 16.99 13.49 3.39
C THR A 68 17.11 13.25 4.90
N GLU A 69 16.15 13.70 5.70
CA GLU A 69 16.02 13.36 7.12
C GLU A 69 15.30 12.02 7.36
N LEU A 70 14.84 11.37 6.29
CA LEU A 70 14.09 10.12 6.37
C LEU A 70 15.02 8.97 6.76
N VAL A 71 14.49 8.04 7.55
CA VAL A 71 15.27 6.93 8.10
C VAL A 71 14.50 5.62 8.01
N ILE A 72 15.20 4.55 7.68
CA ILE A 72 14.61 3.20 7.64
C ILE A 72 14.22 2.77 9.06
N PHE A 73 15.13 2.98 10.01
CA PHE A 73 15.01 2.58 11.40
C PHE A 73 15.83 3.56 12.27
N LYS A 74 15.30 3.97 13.42
CA LYS A 74 16.00 4.82 14.39
C LYS A 74 16.71 3.96 15.44
N THR A 75 16.04 3.70 16.57
CA THR A 75 16.50 2.82 17.63
C THR A 75 15.38 1.89 18.09
N LYS A 76 15.74 0.80 18.79
CA LYS A 76 14.74 -0.10 19.39
C LYS A 76 13.87 0.64 20.42
N LYS A 77 14.46 1.58 21.17
CA LYS A 77 13.75 2.40 22.15
C LYS A 77 12.71 3.29 21.47
N ASP A 78 13.10 4.03 20.43
CA ASP A 78 12.17 4.89 19.67
C ASP A 78 11.03 4.08 19.05
N LEU A 79 11.32 2.86 18.57
CA LEU A 79 10.28 1.98 18.04
C LEU A 79 9.24 1.62 19.11
N LEU A 80 9.69 1.25 20.31
CA LEU A 80 8.82 0.88 21.43
C LEU A 80 8.01 2.07 21.95
N GLU A 81 8.63 3.25 22.05
CA GLU A 81 7.96 4.48 22.48
C GLU A 81 6.85 4.90 21.51
N ASN A 82 7.08 4.73 20.21
CA ASN A 82 6.10 5.07 19.18
C ASN A 82 5.06 3.97 18.93
N LEU A 83 5.26 2.75 19.46
CA LEU A 83 4.40 1.61 19.17
C LEU A 83 2.95 1.85 19.56
N LYS A 84 2.71 2.51 20.71
CA LYS A 84 1.34 2.86 21.15
C LYS A 84 0.64 3.74 20.13
N LEU A 85 1.32 4.78 19.63
CA LEU A 85 0.77 5.68 18.62
C LEU A 85 0.50 4.94 17.30
N ASN A 86 1.43 4.09 16.85
CA ASN A 86 1.26 3.28 15.64
C ASN A 86 0.05 2.35 15.73
N ILE A 87 -0.16 1.70 16.89
CA ILE A 87 -1.32 0.85 17.13
C ILE A 87 -2.60 1.67 17.06
N ILE A 88 -2.66 2.80 17.77
CA ILE A 88 -3.85 3.66 17.78
C ILE A 88 -4.18 4.14 16.36
N LEU A 89 -3.20 4.65 15.62
CA LEU A 89 -3.41 5.13 14.26
C LEU A 89 -3.80 4.01 13.30
N GLY A 90 -3.17 2.84 13.40
CA GLY A 90 -3.54 1.68 12.59
C GLY A 90 -4.97 1.22 12.85
N VAL A 91 -5.38 1.14 14.12
CA VAL A 91 -6.77 0.80 14.49
C VAL A 91 -7.76 1.84 13.98
N LEU A 92 -7.47 3.14 14.17
CA LEU A 92 -8.33 4.21 13.67
C LEU A 92 -8.47 4.17 12.14
N LEU A 93 -7.39 3.88 11.41
CA LEU A 93 -7.44 3.73 9.96
C LEU A 93 -8.22 2.47 9.55
N GLY A 94 -8.08 1.36 10.26
CA GLY A 94 -8.88 0.16 9.98
C GLY A 94 -10.36 0.39 10.20
N VAL A 95 -10.74 1.05 11.30
CA VAL A 95 -12.12 1.48 11.56
C VAL A 95 -12.61 2.43 10.45
N PHE A 96 -11.80 3.41 10.06
CA PHE A 96 -12.10 4.31 8.96
C PHE A 96 -12.38 3.55 7.66
N ILE A 97 -11.52 2.60 7.27
CA ILE A 97 -11.70 1.80 6.05
C ILE A 97 -13.03 1.03 6.09
N VAL A 98 -13.36 0.39 7.22
CA VAL A 98 -14.61 -0.37 7.36
C VAL A 98 -15.83 0.54 7.29
N ILE A 99 -15.85 1.65 8.03
CA ILE A 99 -16.96 2.62 8.00
C ILE A 99 -17.13 3.17 6.58
N PHE A 100 -16.02 3.55 5.94
CA PHE A 100 -16.06 4.10 4.59
C PHE A 100 -16.56 3.07 3.57
N SER A 101 -16.18 1.80 3.74
CA SER A 101 -16.72 0.67 2.97
C SER A 101 -18.22 0.49 3.15
N LEU A 102 -18.74 0.58 4.37
CA LEU A 102 -20.18 0.46 4.66
C LEU A 102 -20.99 1.63 4.09
N ILE A 103 -20.44 2.85 4.16
CA ILE A 103 -21.04 4.03 3.52
C ILE A 103 -21.10 3.82 2.01
N TYR A 104 -19.99 3.39 1.40
CA TYR A 104 -19.94 3.13 -0.03
C TYR A 104 -20.89 2.00 -0.46
N GLN A 105 -20.99 0.91 0.30
CA GLN A 105 -21.96 -0.16 0.07
C GLN A 105 -23.40 0.38 0.05
N LYS A 106 -23.74 1.31 0.96
CA LYS A 106 -25.07 1.92 0.99
C LYS A 106 -25.34 2.84 -0.21
N ILE A 107 -24.32 3.54 -0.71
CA ILE A 107 -24.45 4.46 -1.86
C ILE A 107 -24.49 3.68 -3.18
N ASN A 108 -23.65 2.65 -3.35
CA ASN A 108 -23.52 1.86 -4.57
C ASN A 108 -23.47 0.35 -4.29
N PRO A 109 -24.59 -0.28 -3.91
CA PRO A 109 -24.61 -1.68 -3.49
C PRO A 109 -24.17 -2.65 -4.60
N ASN A 110 -24.58 -2.40 -5.85
CA ASN A 110 -24.26 -3.28 -6.98
C ASN A 110 -22.76 -3.29 -7.32
N GLU A 111 -22.13 -2.12 -7.44
CA GLU A 111 -20.68 -2.04 -7.68
C GLU A 111 -19.89 -2.54 -6.48
N PHE A 112 -20.37 -2.30 -5.26
CA PHE A 112 -19.77 -2.85 -4.05
C PHE A 112 -19.74 -4.37 -4.06
N GLU A 113 -20.86 -5.03 -4.40
CA GLU A 113 -20.93 -6.50 -4.47
C GLU A 113 -19.96 -7.07 -5.52
N ILE A 114 -19.88 -6.43 -6.69
CA ILE A 114 -18.92 -6.82 -7.74
C ILE A 114 -17.49 -6.68 -7.22
N LEU A 115 -17.17 -5.56 -6.58
CA LEU A 115 -15.85 -5.32 -6.01
C LEU A 115 -15.53 -6.30 -4.89
N SER A 116 -16.43 -6.52 -3.92
CA SER A 116 -16.17 -7.43 -2.80
C SER A 116 -15.92 -8.86 -3.26
N ASN A 117 -16.69 -9.34 -4.25
CA ASN A 117 -16.56 -10.70 -4.79
C ASN A 117 -15.30 -10.85 -5.65
N LYS A 118 -14.99 -9.82 -6.45
CA LYS A 118 -13.83 -9.80 -7.33
C LYS A 118 -12.64 -9.07 -6.72
N THR A 119 -12.47 -8.93 -5.41
CA THR A 119 -11.24 -8.32 -4.83
C THR A 119 -10.81 -8.98 -3.52
N SER A 120 -11.22 -10.23 -3.30
CA SER A 120 -10.88 -11.00 -2.11
C SER A 120 -9.38 -11.36 -2.07
N ILE A 121 -8.58 -10.43 -1.56
CA ILE A 121 -7.13 -10.61 -1.37
C ILE A 121 -6.89 -11.47 -0.13
N HIS A 122 -6.02 -12.47 -0.24
CA HIS A 122 -5.64 -13.35 0.86
C HIS A 122 -5.01 -12.55 2.02
N ILE A 123 -5.27 -12.95 3.27
CA ILE A 123 -4.79 -12.22 4.46
C ILE A 123 -3.26 -12.07 4.45
N ILE A 124 -2.53 -13.12 4.08
CA ILE A 124 -1.05 -13.07 3.98
C ILE A 124 -0.61 -11.99 2.99
N THR A 125 -1.31 -11.85 1.85
CA THR A 125 -1.02 -10.83 0.84
C THR A 125 -1.29 -9.42 1.36
N LYS A 126 -2.40 -9.21 2.09
CA LYS A 126 -2.68 -7.92 2.73
C LYS A 126 -1.56 -7.51 3.68
N LEU A 127 -1.08 -8.45 4.51
CA LEU A 127 -0.05 -8.15 5.51
C LEU A 127 1.34 -7.99 4.91
N LEU A 128 1.74 -8.85 3.96
CA LEU A 128 3.09 -8.86 3.40
C LEU A 128 3.22 -7.92 2.20
N TYR A 129 2.39 -8.06 1.17
CA TYR A 129 2.43 -7.14 0.03
C TYR A 129 1.91 -5.75 0.41
N GLY A 130 0.68 -5.68 0.93
CA GLY A 130 0.04 -4.41 1.33
C GLY A 130 0.81 -3.71 2.44
N GLY A 131 1.03 -4.41 3.57
CA GLY A 131 1.68 -3.83 4.73
C GLY A 131 3.18 -3.53 4.58
N ILE A 132 3.90 -4.22 3.68
CA ILE A 132 5.37 -4.09 3.57
C ILE A 132 5.82 -3.63 2.18
N SER A 133 5.48 -4.37 1.11
CA SER A 133 5.96 -4.04 -0.24
C SER A 133 5.49 -2.65 -0.68
N GLU A 134 4.24 -2.28 -0.41
CA GLU A 134 3.73 -0.95 -0.77
C GLU A 134 4.46 0.17 -0.03
N GLU A 135 4.78 0.00 1.24
CA GLU A 135 5.58 0.99 1.99
C GLU A 135 6.99 1.13 1.43
N ILE A 136 7.60 0.03 0.99
CA ILE A 136 8.89 0.09 0.30
C ILE A 136 8.77 0.83 -1.04
N ILE A 137 7.71 0.58 -1.81
CA ILE A 137 7.50 1.23 -3.10
C ILE A 137 7.26 2.73 -2.92
N PHE A 138 6.26 3.10 -2.13
CA PHE A 138 5.73 4.47 -2.07
C PHE A 138 6.42 5.34 -1.04
N ARG A 139 6.89 4.80 0.07
CA ARG A 139 7.51 5.60 1.14
C ARG A 139 9.01 5.56 0.92
N PHE A 140 9.62 4.37 0.98
CA PHE A 140 11.05 4.26 0.81
C PHE A 140 11.54 4.69 -0.59
N GLY A 141 10.87 4.26 -1.66
CA GLY A 141 11.21 4.66 -3.03
C GLY A 141 10.71 6.06 -3.39
N VAL A 142 9.39 6.18 -3.60
CA VAL A 142 8.77 7.38 -4.21
C VAL A 142 8.89 8.61 -3.30
N MET A 143 8.46 8.54 -2.04
CA MET A 143 8.47 9.70 -1.14
C MET A 143 9.91 10.21 -0.90
N THR A 144 10.87 9.31 -0.65
CA THR A 144 12.29 9.68 -0.48
C THR A 144 12.84 10.36 -1.74
N PHE A 145 12.52 9.84 -2.93
CA PHE A 145 12.93 10.44 -4.20
C PHE A 145 12.36 11.84 -4.40
N ILE A 146 11.06 12.03 -4.14
CA ILE A 146 10.40 13.34 -4.23
C ILE A 146 11.03 14.32 -3.24
N SER A 147 11.24 13.92 -1.98
CA SER A 147 11.93 14.75 -0.99
C SER A 147 13.30 15.17 -1.47
N PHE A 148 14.09 14.23 -2.01
CA PHE A 148 15.39 14.53 -2.59
C PHE A 148 15.35 15.52 -3.75
N LEU A 149 14.40 15.38 -4.69
CA LEU A 149 14.26 16.32 -5.80
C LEU A 149 13.94 17.73 -5.32
N ILE A 150 13.03 17.88 -4.35
CA ILE A 150 12.66 19.18 -3.81
C ILE A 150 13.85 19.79 -3.04
N LEU A 151 14.62 18.99 -2.30
CA LEU A 151 15.83 19.42 -1.58
C LEU A 151 16.96 19.91 -2.51
N LYS A 152 16.93 19.57 -3.80
CA LYS A 152 17.86 20.17 -4.78
C LYS A 152 17.52 21.62 -5.13
N ILE A 153 16.27 22.03 -4.90
CA ILE A 153 15.74 23.33 -5.35
C ILE A 153 15.43 24.24 -4.15
N LYS A 154 15.20 23.68 -2.96
CA LYS A 154 14.87 24.40 -1.72
C LYS A 154 15.80 24.06 -0.56
N ASP A 155 15.84 24.93 0.44
CA ASP A 155 16.61 24.74 1.67
C ASP A 155 16.26 23.47 2.44
N LYS A 156 17.28 22.86 3.03
CA LYS A 156 17.23 21.50 3.57
C LYS A 156 16.27 21.28 4.75
N ASN A 157 15.83 22.35 5.42
CA ASN A 157 15.13 22.26 6.70
C ASN A 157 13.65 22.68 6.63
N SER A 158 13.04 22.71 5.45
CA SER A 158 11.65 23.15 5.33
C SER A 158 10.67 22.00 5.49
N THR A 159 9.81 22.07 6.52
CA THR A 159 8.60 21.23 6.70
C THR A 159 7.78 21.08 5.41
N PHE A 160 7.75 22.13 4.58
CA PHE A 160 7.06 22.14 3.30
C PHE A 160 7.51 20.98 2.39
N ILE A 161 8.79 20.63 2.38
CA ILE A 161 9.36 19.58 1.53
C ILE A 161 8.70 18.24 1.81
N TYR A 162 8.64 17.88 3.10
CA TYR A 162 8.10 16.60 3.51
C TYR A 162 6.58 16.56 3.39
N VAL A 163 5.89 17.66 3.67
CA VAL A 163 4.43 17.75 3.44
C VAL A 163 4.10 17.50 1.96
N ILE A 164 4.77 18.18 1.03
CA ILE A 164 4.55 17.95 -0.40
C ILE A 164 4.91 16.51 -0.79
N SER A 165 6.02 15.97 -0.28
CA SER A 165 6.43 14.59 -0.56
C SER A 165 5.39 13.57 -0.07
N ILE A 166 4.81 13.78 1.11
CA ILE A 166 3.73 12.95 1.67
C ILE A 166 2.49 13.04 0.79
N LEU A 167 2.04 14.24 0.45
CA LEU A 167 0.83 14.43 -0.36
C LEU A 167 0.99 13.79 -1.75
N THR A 168 2.10 14.07 -2.45
CA THR A 168 2.35 13.54 -3.79
C THR A 168 2.51 12.02 -3.79
N SER A 169 3.28 11.45 -2.86
CA SER A 169 3.42 9.99 -2.76
C SER A 169 2.10 9.30 -2.40
N SER A 170 1.25 9.93 -1.58
CA SER A 170 -0.07 9.42 -1.22
C SER A 170 -1.07 9.47 -2.39
N VAL A 171 -1.00 10.50 -3.24
CA VAL A 171 -1.74 10.53 -4.51
C VAL A 171 -1.32 9.37 -5.40
N LEU A 172 -0.01 9.17 -5.60
CA LEU A 172 0.50 8.07 -6.43
C LEU A 172 0.12 6.69 -5.87
N PHE A 173 0.20 6.53 -4.54
CA PHE A 173 -0.27 5.33 -3.85
C PHE A 173 -1.75 5.06 -4.16
N SER A 174 -2.59 6.08 -4.06
CA SER A 174 -4.03 5.95 -4.34
C SER A 174 -4.33 5.62 -5.80
N LEU A 175 -3.65 6.28 -6.72
CA LEU A 175 -3.80 6.04 -8.16
C LEU A 175 -3.38 4.62 -8.54
N SER A 176 -2.37 4.06 -7.88
CA SER A 176 -1.92 2.69 -8.13
C SER A 176 -2.96 1.62 -7.80
N HIS A 177 -4.01 1.97 -7.04
CA HIS A 177 -5.11 1.08 -6.71
C HIS A 177 -6.26 1.14 -7.72
N LEU A 178 -6.37 2.17 -8.56
CA LEU A 178 -7.43 2.28 -9.56
C LEU A 178 -7.52 1.08 -10.54
N PRO A 179 -6.41 0.43 -10.96
CA PRO A 179 -6.50 -0.74 -11.83
C PRO A 179 -7.41 -1.85 -11.29
N ILE A 180 -7.50 -2.04 -9.97
CA ILE A 180 -8.38 -3.06 -9.38
C ILE A 180 -9.86 -2.76 -9.66
N LEU A 181 -10.23 -1.49 -9.65
CA LEU A 181 -11.59 -1.03 -9.92
C LEU A 181 -11.94 -1.26 -11.39
N PHE A 182 -11.07 -0.85 -12.31
CA PHE A 182 -11.31 -0.98 -13.75
C PHE A 182 -11.22 -2.43 -14.24
N GLN A 183 -10.55 -3.33 -13.51
CA GLN A 183 -10.56 -4.77 -13.77
C GLN A 183 -11.88 -5.42 -13.30
N ALA A 184 -12.45 -4.94 -12.19
CA ALA A 184 -13.68 -5.49 -11.64
C ALA A 184 -14.95 -4.95 -12.33
N VAL A 185 -14.97 -3.64 -12.63
CA VAL A 185 -16.11 -2.88 -13.15
C VAL A 185 -15.70 -2.18 -14.44
N SER A 186 -16.39 -2.47 -15.54
CA SER A 186 -16.04 -1.96 -16.88
C SER A 186 -16.22 -0.45 -17.02
N THR A 187 -17.27 0.10 -16.40
CA THR A 187 -17.58 1.54 -16.39
C THR A 187 -17.85 1.99 -14.95
N PRO A 188 -16.81 2.20 -14.13
CA PRO A 188 -16.97 2.55 -12.72
C PRO A 188 -17.66 3.90 -12.54
N SER A 189 -18.55 4.00 -11.55
CA SER A 189 -19.11 5.30 -11.17
C SER A 189 -18.06 6.23 -10.57
N ILE A 190 -18.32 7.54 -10.63
CA ILE A 190 -17.48 8.57 -10.00
C ILE A 190 -17.33 8.30 -8.50
N SER A 191 -18.40 7.85 -7.83
CA SER A 191 -18.37 7.45 -6.43
C SER A 191 -17.40 6.30 -6.13
N SER A 192 -17.27 5.32 -7.02
CA SER A 192 -16.31 4.22 -6.88
C SER A 192 -14.87 4.69 -7.04
N ILE A 193 -14.63 5.61 -7.97
CA ILE A 193 -13.32 6.25 -8.12
C ILE A 193 -12.97 7.04 -6.86
N ILE A 194 -13.89 7.83 -6.32
CA ILE A 194 -13.71 8.58 -5.07
C ILE A 194 -13.44 7.61 -3.90
N TYR A 195 -14.18 6.51 -3.81
CA TYR A 195 -14.00 5.49 -2.79
C TYR A 195 -12.58 4.91 -2.80
N ILE A 196 -12.09 4.48 -3.96
CA ILE A 196 -10.73 3.95 -4.09
C ILE A 196 -9.67 5.03 -3.80
N ILE A 197 -9.86 6.24 -4.31
CA ILE A 197 -8.89 7.33 -4.10
C ILE A 197 -8.81 7.72 -2.63
N LEU A 198 -9.94 8.06 -1.98
CA LEU A 198 -9.93 8.51 -0.59
C LEU A 198 -9.57 7.40 0.39
N GLY A 199 -10.02 6.18 0.11
CA GLY A 199 -9.72 4.99 0.92
C GLY A 199 -8.23 4.68 0.99
N ASN A 200 -7.44 5.10 0.01
CA ASN A 200 -5.99 4.91 -0.02
C ASN A 200 -5.21 6.21 0.29
N PHE A 201 -5.74 7.37 -0.10
CA PHE A 201 -5.05 8.65 0.08
C PHE A 201 -4.91 9.01 1.56
N ILE A 202 -5.98 8.83 2.34
CA ILE A 202 -6.00 9.18 3.76
C ILE A 202 -5.04 8.29 4.57
N PRO A 203 -5.12 6.95 4.51
CA PRO A 203 -4.10 6.10 5.14
C PRO A 203 -2.70 6.41 4.62
N GLY A 204 -2.58 6.65 3.31
CA GLY A 204 -1.30 6.94 2.70
C GLY A 204 -0.61 8.18 3.26
N CYS A 205 -1.39 9.24 3.57
CA CYS A 205 -0.90 10.44 4.22
C CYS A 205 -0.38 10.15 5.64
N VAL A 206 -1.11 9.33 6.40
CA VAL A 206 -0.71 8.93 7.76
C VAL A 206 0.59 8.11 7.73
N TYR A 207 0.70 7.13 6.83
CA TYR A 207 1.91 6.33 6.68
C TYR A 207 3.11 7.18 6.27
N GLY A 208 2.91 8.14 5.35
CA GLY A 208 3.94 9.11 4.98
C GLY A 208 4.37 10.01 6.15
N PHE A 209 3.41 10.49 6.95
CA PHE A 209 3.71 11.29 8.14
C PHE A 209 4.53 10.49 9.16
N LEU A 210 4.17 9.23 9.43
CA LEU A 210 4.93 8.36 10.32
C LEU A 210 6.33 8.06 9.77
N PHE A 211 6.48 7.92 8.45
CA PHE A 211 7.80 7.74 7.85
C PHE A 211 8.69 8.97 8.09
N TRP A 212 8.11 10.17 7.92
CA TRP A 212 8.84 11.41 8.16
C TRP A 212 9.19 11.65 9.62
N LYS A 213 8.23 11.52 10.55
CA LYS A 213 8.46 11.82 11.97
C LYS A 213 9.17 10.71 12.72
N GLN A 214 8.98 9.47 12.29
CA GLN A 214 9.49 8.28 12.97
C GLN A 214 10.45 7.51 12.06
N SER A 215 9.99 6.46 11.38
CA SER A 215 10.82 5.63 10.50
C SER A 215 9.97 4.79 9.55
N LEU A 216 10.59 4.19 8.53
CA LEU A 216 9.90 3.29 7.59
C LEU A 216 9.24 2.12 8.31
N ILE A 217 9.91 1.55 9.31
CA ILE A 217 9.38 0.44 10.11
C ILE A 217 8.10 0.83 10.84
N ASN A 218 7.97 2.08 11.30
CA ASN A 218 6.77 2.56 11.95
C ASN A 218 5.57 2.65 10.99
N SER A 219 5.81 3.10 9.75
CA SER A 219 4.79 3.10 8.69
C SER A 219 4.33 1.68 8.36
N ILE A 220 5.27 0.74 8.18
CA ILE A 220 4.99 -0.68 7.94
C ILE A 220 4.13 -1.28 9.06
N ILE A 221 4.53 -1.10 10.32
CA ILE A 221 3.77 -1.63 11.47
C ILE A 221 2.35 -1.04 11.49
N THR A 222 2.22 0.26 11.28
CA THR A 222 0.92 0.93 11.29
C THR A 222 0.02 0.40 10.17
N HIS A 223 0.57 0.22 8.96
CA HIS A 223 -0.18 -0.29 7.81
C HIS A 223 -0.62 -1.74 8.02
N ILE A 224 0.26 -2.60 8.55
CA ILE A 224 -0.10 -3.97 8.95
C ILE A 224 -1.25 -3.95 9.98
N ILE A 225 -1.20 -3.07 10.98
CA ILE A 225 -2.26 -2.95 11.99
C ILE A 225 -3.56 -2.43 11.38
N THR A 226 -3.51 -1.53 10.39
CA THR A 226 -4.68 -1.11 9.62
C THR A 226 -5.37 -2.31 8.97
N HIS A 227 -4.62 -3.21 8.33
CA HIS A 227 -5.20 -4.42 7.75
C HIS A 227 -5.77 -5.34 8.83
N ILE A 228 -5.02 -5.64 9.89
CA ILE A 228 -5.48 -6.52 10.98
C ILE A 228 -6.79 -5.98 11.60
N SER A 229 -6.83 -4.71 11.94
CA SER A 229 -7.99 -4.09 12.57
C SER A 229 -9.21 -4.08 11.65
N SER A 230 -9.04 -3.75 10.37
CA SER A 230 -10.14 -3.80 9.39
C SER A 230 -10.70 -5.22 9.21
N ILE A 231 -9.83 -6.24 9.18
CA ILE A 231 -10.23 -7.65 9.03
C ILE A 231 -11.00 -8.13 10.27
N ILE A 232 -10.47 -7.87 11.46
CA ILE A 232 -11.13 -8.24 12.72
C ILE A 232 -12.50 -7.57 12.81
N LEU A 233 -12.57 -6.27 12.51
CA LEU A 233 -13.82 -5.53 12.60
C LEU A 233 -14.88 -6.07 11.62
N LEU A 234 -14.52 -6.32 10.36
CA LEU A 234 -15.43 -6.93 9.39
C LEU A 234 -15.89 -8.32 9.82
N ALA A 235 -14.98 -9.16 10.32
CA ALA A 235 -15.33 -10.49 10.83
C ALA A 235 -16.32 -10.39 12.02
N THR A 236 -16.09 -9.47 12.96
CA THR A 236 -17.01 -9.26 14.08
C THR A 236 -18.39 -8.80 13.65
N LEU A 237 -18.47 -7.89 12.66
CA LEU A 237 -19.75 -7.41 12.13
C LEU A 237 -20.53 -8.54 11.45
N SER A 238 -19.85 -9.42 10.70
CA SER A 238 -20.48 -10.56 10.02
C SER A 238 -21.04 -11.64 10.97
N LEU A 239 -20.53 -11.72 12.21
CA LEU A 239 -21.05 -12.64 13.22
C LEU A 239 -22.29 -12.09 13.95
N LEU A 240 -22.55 -10.79 13.82
CA LEU A 240 -23.65 -10.09 14.50
C LEU A 240 -24.87 -9.85 13.59
N SER A 241 -24.73 -10.09 12.28
CA SER A 241 -25.76 -9.96 11.25
C SER A 241 -26.38 -11.31 10.90
#